data_AF-A0A7V0VZ72-F1
#
_entry.id   AF-A0A7V0VZ72-F1
#
_cell.length_a   1.000
_cell.length_b   1.000
_cell.length_c   1.000
_cell.angle_alpha   90.00
_cell.angle_beta   90.00
_cell.angle_gamma   90.00
#
_symmetry.space_group_name_H-M   'P 1'
#
loop_
_entity.id
_entity.type
_entity.pdbx_description
1 polymer ?
#
loop_
_entity_poly.entity_id
_entity_poly.type
_entity_poly.pdbx_seq_one_letter_code
_entity_poly.pdbx_strand_id
1 'polypeptide(L)'
;QEIQELVDRIIGAKILWAVTESGTSILKSDENHHELCQLIRNSDEGLKRCQNSQQTRFKDVKRTKQLILSPCYCGLMNFAIPIIIDKNLIGIIGGRFSQSEFPITVEKCAQIATTCGLDVKDVIALAKGIKYLSKSDQRNIFSQLSLFSGMLSFLIKWSIE
;
A
#
# COMPACT_ATOMS: atom_id res chain seq x y z
N GLN A 1 -0.34 -8.87 15.14
CA GLN A 1 0.71 -9.59 14.38
C GLN A 1 0.10 -10.70 13.53
N GLU A 2 -0.74 -11.58 14.10
CA GLU A 2 -1.42 -12.67 13.37
C GLU A 2 -2.21 -12.23 12.13
N ILE A 3 -2.97 -11.13 12.20
CA ILE A 3 -3.72 -10.59 11.04
C ILE A 3 -2.77 -10.17 9.91
N GLN A 4 -1.62 -9.58 10.22
CA GLN A 4 -0.66 -9.14 9.22
C GLN A 4 -0.02 -10.34 8.50
N GLU A 5 0.34 -11.38 9.25
CA GLU A 5 0.85 -12.64 8.69
C GLU A 5 -0.20 -13.36 7.85
N LEU A 6 -1.46 -13.35 8.30
CA LEU A 6 -2.56 -13.95 7.54
C LEU A 6 -2.78 -13.23 6.21
N VAL A 7 -2.80 -11.90 6.21
CA VAL A 7 -2.94 -11.11 4.98
C VAL A 7 -1.75 -11.31 4.05
N ASP A 8 -0.53 -11.39 4.58
CA ASP A 8 0.66 -11.68 3.76
C ASP A 8 0.56 -13.08 3.13
N ARG A 9 0.20 -14.11 3.91
CA ARG A 9 0.09 -15.49 3.41
C ARG A 9 -1.04 -15.69 2.40
N ILE A 10 -2.20 -15.07 2.61
CA ILE A 10 -3.39 -15.31 1.78
C ILE A 10 -3.44 -14.37 0.57
N ILE A 11 -3.11 -13.09 0.78
CA ILE A 11 -3.30 -12.03 -0.21
C ILE A 11 -1.96 -11.64 -0.87
N GLY A 12 -0.82 -12.03 -0.29
CA GLY A 12 0.51 -11.63 -0.77
C GLY A 12 0.81 -10.15 -0.51
N ALA A 13 0.15 -9.58 0.50
CA ALA A 13 0.20 -8.16 0.79
C ALA A 13 0.66 -7.91 2.22
N LYS A 14 1.53 -6.91 2.40
CA LYS A 14 1.94 -6.48 3.74
C LYS A 14 1.10 -5.30 4.19
N ILE A 15 0.45 -5.41 5.35
CA ILE A 15 -0.16 -4.27 6.03
C ILE A 15 0.95 -3.42 6.62
N LEU A 16 1.00 -2.15 6.23
CA LEU A 16 2.05 -1.23 6.65
C LEU A 16 1.56 -0.14 7.59
N TRP A 17 0.28 0.23 7.52
CA TRP A 17 -0.26 1.29 8.33
C TRP A 17 -1.74 1.10 8.61
N ALA A 18 -2.19 1.63 9.74
CA ALA A 18 -3.59 1.79 10.07
C ALA A 18 -3.78 3.15 10.75
N VAL A 19 -4.87 3.83 10.40
CA VAL A 19 -5.20 5.15 10.92
C VAL A 19 -6.69 5.21 11.28
N THR A 20 -7.04 6.08 12.22
CA THR A 20 -8.44 6.46 12.48
C THR A 20 -9.00 7.28 11.32
N GLU A 21 -10.32 7.54 11.33
CA GLU A 21 -10.97 8.46 10.37
C GLU A 21 -10.35 9.87 10.34
N SER A 22 -9.86 10.35 11.50
CA SER A 22 -9.16 11.63 11.63
C SER A 22 -7.73 11.60 11.10
N GLY A 23 -7.20 10.42 10.76
CA GLY A 23 -5.82 10.23 10.31
C GLY A 23 -4.82 9.99 11.43
N THR A 24 -5.28 9.81 12.68
CA THR A 24 -4.40 9.46 13.80
C THR A 24 -3.85 8.05 13.59
N SER A 25 -2.53 7.89 13.64
CA SER A 25 -1.88 6.59 13.41
C SER A 25 -2.14 5.63 14.58
N ILE A 26 -2.61 4.43 14.24
CA ILE A 26 -2.78 3.28 15.15
C ILE A 26 -1.63 2.30 14.95
N LEU A 27 -1.21 2.13 13.69
CA LEU A 27 -0.13 1.25 13.28
C LEU A 27 0.74 1.97 12.25
N LYS A 28 2.06 1.83 12.39
CA LYS A 28 3.03 2.21 11.38
C LYS A 28 4.18 1.20 11.39
N SER A 29 4.36 0.47 10.29
CA SER A 29 5.50 -0.42 10.07
C SER A 29 6.50 0.27 9.16
N ASP A 30 7.64 0.67 9.73
CA ASP A 30 8.78 1.13 8.94
C ASP A 30 9.68 -0.05 8.50
N GLU A 31 9.56 -1.20 9.17
CA GLU A 31 10.17 -2.46 8.78
C GLU A 31 9.38 -3.12 7.64
N ASN A 32 10.04 -3.94 6.82
CA ASN A 32 9.45 -4.73 5.70
C ASN A 32 9.23 -4.01 4.35
N HIS A 33 9.89 -2.88 4.11
CA HIS A 33 9.95 -2.29 2.77
C HIS A 33 10.83 -3.13 1.83
N HIS A 34 10.50 -3.14 0.53
CA HIS A 34 11.32 -3.75 -0.53
C HIS A 34 12.59 -2.92 -0.65
N GLU A 35 13.69 -3.52 -1.06
CA GLU A 35 14.99 -2.85 -1.18
C GLU A 35 14.90 -1.55 -2.00
N LEU A 36 14.20 -1.58 -3.14
CA LEU A 36 13.89 -0.36 -3.92
C LEU A 36 13.21 0.74 -3.09
N CYS A 37 12.24 0.38 -2.24
CA CYS A 37 11.57 1.35 -1.37
C CYS A 37 12.49 1.87 -0.27
N GLN A 38 13.36 1.02 0.29
CA GLN A 38 14.35 1.43 1.30
C GLN A 38 15.33 2.42 0.68
N LEU A 39 15.89 2.10 -0.48
CA LEU A 39 16.80 2.96 -1.23
C LEU A 39 16.18 4.34 -1.50
N ILE A 40 14.93 4.38 -1.99
CA ILE A 40 14.23 5.64 -2.30
C ILE A 40 13.94 6.45 -1.03
N ARG A 41 13.51 5.79 0.05
CA ARG A 41 13.12 6.45 1.31
C ARG A 41 14.31 6.98 2.11
N ASN A 42 15.54 6.60 1.77
CA ASN A 42 16.75 7.17 2.35
C ASN A 42 17.02 8.61 1.87
N SER A 43 16.33 9.06 0.82
CA SER A 43 16.31 10.46 0.40
C SER A 43 15.09 11.18 0.96
N ASP A 44 15.25 12.44 1.38
CA ASP A 44 14.15 13.26 1.89
C ASP A 44 13.01 13.41 0.87
N GLU A 45 13.35 13.65 -0.40
CA GLU A 45 12.38 13.80 -1.47
C GLU A 45 11.67 12.47 -1.78
N GLY A 46 12.38 11.35 -1.75
CA GLY A 46 11.78 10.02 -1.91
C GLY A 46 10.84 9.65 -0.76
N LEU A 47 11.21 9.94 0.49
CA LEU A 47 10.35 9.76 1.66
C LEU A 47 9.08 10.62 1.55
N LYS A 48 9.24 11.90 1.21
CA LYS A 48 8.12 12.85 1.01
C LYS A 48 7.16 12.34 -0.06
N ARG A 49 7.66 11.83 -1.18
CA ARG A 49 6.81 11.26 -2.25
C ARG A 49 6.11 9.96 -1.85
N CYS A 50 6.79 9.12 -1.05
CA CYS A 50 6.18 7.93 -0.47
C CYS A 50 4.99 8.30 0.45
N GLN A 51 5.18 9.31 1.32
CA GLN A 51 4.13 9.81 2.21
C GLN A 51 2.98 10.46 1.45
N ASN A 52 3.28 11.27 0.42
CA ASN A 52 2.26 11.89 -0.42
C ASN A 52 1.40 10.83 -1.13
N SER A 53 2.01 9.78 -1.67
CA SER A 53 1.27 8.67 -2.28
C SER A 53 0.33 7.97 -1.28
N GLN A 54 0.75 7.80 -0.03
CA GLN A 54 -0.10 7.26 1.04
C GLN A 54 -1.25 8.21 1.39
N GLN A 55 -0.98 9.51 1.54
CA GLN A 55 -2.01 10.52 1.80
C GLN A 55 -3.06 10.59 0.68
N THR A 56 -2.65 10.49 -0.59
CA THR A 56 -3.59 10.45 -1.71
C THR A 56 -4.56 9.27 -1.57
N ARG A 57 -4.06 8.05 -1.30
CA ARG A 57 -4.91 6.88 -1.06
C ARG A 57 -5.82 7.06 0.14
N PHE A 58 -5.31 7.61 1.25
CA PHE A 58 -6.13 7.92 2.43
C PHE A 58 -7.31 8.84 2.07
N LYS A 59 -7.04 9.93 1.32
CA LYS A 59 -8.08 10.86 0.85
C LYS A 59 -9.09 10.18 -0.08
N ASP A 60 -8.61 9.33 -0.99
CA ASP A 60 -9.48 8.60 -1.91
C ASP A 60 -10.42 7.63 -1.18
N VAL A 61 -9.90 6.83 -0.24
CA VAL A 61 -10.73 5.94 0.59
C VAL A 61 -11.73 6.75 1.41
N LYS A 62 -11.30 7.87 2.01
CA LYS A 62 -12.21 8.72 2.81
C LYS A 62 -13.34 9.30 1.95
N ARG A 63 -13.05 9.70 0.72
CA ARG A 63 -14.02 10.25 -0.23
C ARG A 63 -14.98 9.19 -0.77
N THR A 64 -14.48 8.03 -1.17
CA THR A 64 -15.28 7.00 -1.84
C THR A 64 -15.92 6.02 -0.87
N LYS A 65 -15.34 5.85 0.32
CA LYS A 65 -15.63 4.75 1.25
C LYS A 65 -15.48 3.37 0.60
N GLN A 66 -14.59 3.26 -0.38
CA GLN A 66 -14.30 2.03 -1.12
C GLN A 66 -12.84 1.63 -0.97
N LEU A 67 -12.55 0.34 -1.20
CA LEU A 67 -11.18 -0.15 -1.40
C LEU A 67 -10.52 0.59 -2.56
N ILE A 68 -9.28 1.03 -2.36
CA ILE A 68 -8.44 1.62 -3.40
C ILE A 68 -7.25 0.71 -3.64
N LEU A 69 -7.08 0.28 -4.89
CA LEU A 69 -5.84 -0.30 -5.41
C LEU A 69 -5.20 0.72 -6.36
N SER A 70 -3.95 1.10 -6.10
CA SER A 70 -3.24 2.02 -6.98
C SER A 70 -1.73 1.88 -6.89
N PRO A 71 -0.99 2.14 -7.99
CA PRO A 71 0.46 2.21 -7.94
C PRO A 71 0.92 3.34 -7.02
N CYS A 72 2.01 3.10 -6.30
CA CYS A 72 2.72 4.12 -5.55
C CYS A 72 3.67 4.92 -6.45
N TYR A 73 4.37 5.89 -5.86
CA TYR A 73 5.38 6.69 -6.55
C TYR A 73 6.43 5.83 -7.28
N CYS A 74 6.83 4.70 -6.69
CA CYS A 74 7.84 3.79 -7.23
C CYS A 74 7.27 2.79 -8.26
N GLY A 75 5.95 2.76 -8.48
CA GLY A 75 5.28 1.84 -9.40
C GLY A 75 4.79 0.52 -8.78
N LEU A 76 5.15 0.22 -7.52
CA LEU A 76 4.58 -0.92 -6.79
C LEU A 76 3.10 -0.72 -6.49
N MET A 77 2.33 -1.81 -6.53
CA MET A 77 0.90 -1.78 -6.22
C MET A 77 0.69 -1.66 -4.71
N ASN A 78 -0.17 -0.72 -4.31
CA ASN A 78 -0.57 -0.51 -2.92
C ASN A 78 -2.09 -0.62 -2.78
N PHE A 79 -2.54 -0.89 -1.57
CA PHE A 79 -3.96 -0.89 -1.23
C PHE A 79 -4.26 -0.02 -0.02
N ALA A 80 -5.51 0.42 0.06
CA ALA A 80 -6.10 0.99 1.27
C ALA A 80 -7.58 0.58 1.35
N ILE A 81 -7.97 -0.03 2.47
CA ILE A 81 -9.33 -0.50 2.74
C ILE A 81 -9.99 0.33 3.85
N PRO A 82 -11.28 0.69 3.72
CA PRO A 82 -12.03 1.36 4.76
C PRO A 82 -12.55 0.37 5.82
N ILE A 83 -12.48 0.74 7.10
CA ILE A 83 -13.21 0.04 8.17
C ILE A 83 -14.49 0.83 8.43
N ILE A 84 -15.64 0.21 8.17
CA ILE A 84 -16.95 0.88 8.22
C ILE A 84 -17.88 0.16 9.18
N ILE A 85 -18.37 0.87 10.20
CA ILE A 85 -19.38 0.36 11.14
C ILE A 85 -20.61 1.24 11.02
N ASP A 86 -21.78 0.65 10.81
CA ASP A 86 -23.06 1.35 10.69
C ASP A 86 -23.02 2.56 9.74
N LYS A 87 -22.35 2.39 8.58
CA LYS A 87 -22.13 3.39 7.51
C LYS A 87 -21.13 4.51 7.85
N ASN A 88 -20.56 4.49 9.04
CA ASN A 88 -19.53 5.42 9.49
C ASN A 88 -18.14 4.84 9.24
N LEU A 89 -17.26 5.64 8.62
CA LEU A 89 -15.86 5.28 8.46
C LEU A 89 -15.16 5.50 9.79
N ILE A 90 -14.63 4.46 10.42
CA ILE A 90 -13.95 4.58 11.71
C ILE A 90 -12.42 4.56 11.57
N GLY A 91 -11.92 4.00 10.47
CA GLY A 91 -10.50 3.91 10.20
C GLY A 91 -10.19 3.38 8.81
N ILE A 92 -8.90 3.40 8.46
CA ILE A 92 -8.39 2.92 7.19
C ILE A 92 -7.14 2.10 7.46
N ILE A 93 -7.07 0.92 6.84
CA ILE A 93 -5.86 0.09 6.82
C ILE A 93 -5.26 0.18 5.42
N GLY A 94 -3.95 0.28 5.34
CA GLY A 94 -3.27 0.22 4.06
C GLY A 94 -1.96 -0.54 4.09
N GLY A 95 -1.54 -0.87 2.89
CA GLY A 95 -0.45 -1.79 2.69
C GLY A 95 0.01 -1.84 1.24
N ARG A 96 0.81 -2.86 0.96
CA ARG A 96 1.62 -2.94 -0.25
C ARG A 96 1.77 -4.37 -0.74
N PHE A 97 1.84 -4.52 -2.05
CA PHE A 97 2.32 -5.72 -2.73
C PHE A 97 3.78 -5.54 -3.14
N SER A 98 4.54 -6.63 -3.20
CA SER A 98 5.89 -6.64 -3.77
C SER A 98 5.89 -6.66 -5.31
N GLN A 99 4.72 -6.44 -5.92
CA GLN A 99 4.51 -6.48 -7.37
C GLN A 99 4.06 -5.12 -7.90
N SER A 100 4.30 -4.89 -9.18
CA SER A 100 3.79 -3.73 -9.92
C SER A 100 2.70 -4.14 -10.92
N GLU A 101 1.85 -3.19 -11.30
CA GLU A 101 0.86 -3.42 -12.36
C GLU A 101 1.52 -3.56 -13.74
N PHE A 102 2.53 -2.72 -13.99
CA PHE A 102 3.31 -2.71 -15.22
C PHE A 102 4.80 -2.72 -14.87
N PRO A 103 5.68 -3.11 -15.81
CA PRO A 103 7.12 -2.93 -15.64
C PRO A 103 7.46 -1.50 -15.26
N ILE A 104 8.29 -1.35 -14.23
CA ILE A 104 8.86 -0.05 -13.88
C ILE A 104 9.86 0.29 -14.98
N THR A 105 9.50 1.26 -15.81
CA THR A 105 10.26 1.58 -17.02
C THR A 105 11.61 2.20 -16.68
N VAL A 106 12.53 2.20 -17.65
CA VAL A 106 13.84 2.83 -17.49
C VAL A 106 13.69 4.34 -17.28
N GLU A 107 12.73 4.97 -17.96
CA GLU A 107 12.40 6.40 -17.79
C GLU A 107 11.91 6.67 -16.37
N LYS A 108 11.07 5.81 -15.82
CA LYS A 108 10.60 5.93 -14.44
C LYS A 108 11.75 5.75 -13.44
N CYS A 109 12.65 4.79 -13.70
CA CYS A 109 13.85 4.61 -12.90
C CYS A 109 14.75 5.86 -12.92
N ALA A 110 14.98 6.44 -14.11
CA ALA A 110 15.75 7.67 -14.26
C ALA A 110 15.11 8.85 -13.53
N GLN A 111 13.79 9.01 -13.62
CA GLN A 111 13.06 10.04 -12.86
C GLN A 111 13.24 9.88 -11.35
N ILE A 112 13.11 8.64 -10.84
CA ILE A 112 13.31 8.33 -9.42
C ILE A 112 14.75 8.67 -9.03
N ALA A 113 15.74 8.23 -9.81
CA ALA A 113 17.15 8.45 -9.55
C ALA A 113 17.49 9.94 -9.46
N THR A 114 17.09 10.74 -10.46
CA THR A 114 17.29 12.19 -10.47
C THR A 114 16.61 12.86 -9.27
N THR A 115 15.36 12.48 -8.98
CA THR A 115 14.58 13.09 -7.90
C THR A 115 15.16 12.80 -6.52
N CYS A 116 15.70 11.59 -6.34
CA CYS A 116 16.16 11.10 -5.04
C CYS A 116 17.69 11.23 -4.86
N GLY A 117 18.42 11.72 -5.87
CA GLY A 117 19.88 11.79 -5.85
C GLY A 117 20.55 10.42 -5.80
N LEU A 118 20.00 9.42 -6.50
CA LEU A 118 20.46 8.03 -6.50
C LEU A 118 21.18 7.67 -7.82
N ASP A 119 21.99 6.61 -7.81
CA ASP A 119 22.50 6.01 -9.04
C ASP A 119 21.35 5.30 -9.78
N VAL A 120 21.13 5.69 -11.04
CA VAL A 120 20.10 5.08 -11.90
C VAL A 120 20.32 3.58 -12.10
N LYS A 121 21.56 3.10 -12.09
CA LYS A 121 21.88 1.67 -12.25
C LYS A 121 21.35 0.86 -11.07
N ASP A 122 21.50 1.37 -9.85
CA ASP A 122 20.99 0.71 -8.64
C ASP A 122 19.47 0.66 -8.65
N VAL A 123 18.82 1.77 -9.04
CA VAL A 123 17.36 1.83 -9.19
C VAL A 123 16.87 0.82 -10.22
N ILE A 124 17.51 0.74 -11.39
CA ILE A 124 17.16 -0.23 -12.45
C ILE A 124 17.37 -1.66 -11.97
N ALA A 125 18.48 -1.95 -11.30
CA ALA A 125 18.80 -3.30 -10.81
C ALA A 125 17.72 -3.79 -9.85
N LEU A 126 17.34 -2.97 -8.87
CA LEU A 126 16.29 -3.30 -7.91
C LEU A 126 14.89 -3.33 -8.53
N ALA A 127 14.63 -2.50 -9.54
CA ALA A 127 13.35 -2.48 -10.25
C ALA A 127 13.14 -3.72 -11.12
N LYS A 128 14.19 -4.27 -11.74
CA LYS A 128 14.11 -5.49 -12.57
C LYS A 128 13.64 -6.72 -11.81
N GLY A 129 13.89 -6.79 -10.49
CA GLY A 129 13.47 -7.91 -9.64
C GLY A 129 11.97 -7.90 -9.30
N ILE A 130 11.25 -6.82 -9.61
CA ILE A 130 9.84 -6.67 -9.24
C ILE A 130 8.96 -7.45 -10.21
N LYS A 131 8.18 -8.38 -9.64
CA LYS A 131 7.21 -9.20 -10.37
C LYS A 131 5.99 -8.36 -10.77
N TYR A 132 5.27 -8.86 -11.77
CA TYR A 132 4.05 -8.23 -12.24
C TYR A 132 2.82 -8.80 -11.55
N LEU A 133 1.81 -7.97 -11.39
CA LEU A 133 0.49 -8.35 -10.90
C LEU A 133 -0.50 -8.28 -12.06
N SER A 134 -0.92 -9.44 -12.56
CA SER A 134 -1.81 -9.50 -13.73
C SER A 134 -3.18 -8.88 -13.42
N LYS A 135 -3.94 -8.51 -14.46
CA LYS A 135 -5.31 -7.98 -14.28
C LYS A 135 -6.25 -8.99 -13.62
N SER A 136 -6.06 -10.29 -13.84
CA SER A 136 -6.78 -11.34 -13.12
C SER A 136 -6.40 -11.35 -11.64
N ASP A 137 -5.12 -11.26 -11.31
CA ASP A 137 -4.67 -11.25 -9.92
C ASP A 137 -5.17 -10.01 -9.19
N GLN A 138 -5.13 -8.84 -9.83
CA GLN A 138 -5.68 -7.60 -9.28
C GLN A 138 -7.17 -7.73 -8.96
N ARG A 139 -7.96 -8.35 -9.84
CA ARG A 139 -9.39 -8.59 -9.59
C ARG A 139 -9.61 -9.55 -8.42
N ASN A 140 -8.82 -10.63 -8.37
CA ASN A 140 -8.91 -11.61 -7.28
C ASN A 140 -8.56 -10.97 -5.93
N ILE A 141 -7.45 -10.23 -5.88
CA ILE A 141 -6.99 -9.48 -4.71
C ILE A 141 -8.03 -8.44 -4.29
N PHE A 142 -8.61 -7.71 -5.24
CA PHE A 142 -9.64 -6.73 -4.94
C PHE A 142 -10.85 -7.39 -4.24
N SER A 143 -11.32 -8.52 -4.78
CA SER A 143 -12.41 -9.30 -4.19
C SER A 143 -12.04 -9.80 -2.79
N GLN A 144 -10.84 -10.36 -2.61
CA GLN A 144 -10.36 -10.85 -1.31
C GLN A 144 -10.24 -9.73 -0.26
N LEU A 145 -9.64 -8.59 -0.62
CA LEU A 145 -9.53 -7.44 0.26
C LEU A 145 -10.89 -6.83 0.60
N SER A 146 -11.84 -6.85 -0.34
CA SER A 146 -13.21 -6.38 -0.07
C SER A 146 -13.92 -7.27 0.94
N LEU A 147 -13.80 -8.61 0.80
CA LEU A 147 -14.31 -9.57 1.78
C LEU A 147 -13.65 -9.38 3.15
N PHE A 148 -12.33 -9.26 3.18
CA PHE A 148 -11.58 -9.01 4.41
C PHE A 148 -12.04 -7.71 5.09
N SER A 149 -12.24 -6.63 4.33
CA SER A 149 -12.75 -5.35 4.83
C SER A 149 -14.12 -5.49 5.49
N GLY A 150 -15.03 -6.26 4.87
CA GLY A 150 -16.36 -6.54 5.41
C GLY A 150 -16.32 -7.39 6.68
N MET A 151 -15.54 -8.48 6.66
CA MET A 151 -15.36 -9.36 7.82
C MET A 151 -14.75 -8.62 9.00
N LEU A 152 -13.71 -7.81 8.76
CA LEU A 152 -13.07 -7.02 9.80
C LEU A 152 -14.04 -6.01 10.42
N SER A 153 -14.84 -5.34 9.58
CA SER A 153 -15.87 -4.40 10.05
C SER A 153 -16.91 -5.10 10.94
N PHE A 154 -17.33 -6.31 10.57
CA PHE A 154 -18.25 -7.12 11.36
C PHE A 154 -17.65 -7.55 12.70
N LEU A 155 -16.40 -8.05 12.71
CA LEU A 155 -15.72 -8.48 13.93
C LEU A 155 -15.51 -7.32 14.91
N ILE A 156 -15.11 -6.14 14.41
CA ILE A 156 -14.93 -4.96 15.28
C ILE A 156 -16.27 -4.54 15.88
N LYS A 157 -17.36 -4.54 15.10
CA LYS A 157 -18.70 -4.24 15.62
C LYS A 157 -19.06 -5.16 16.79
N TRP A 158 -18.87 -6.47 16.62
CA TRP A 158 -19.17 -7.45 17.66
C TRP A 158 -18.29 -7.30 18.91
N SER A 159 -17.07 -6.77 18.79
CA SER A 159 -16.18 -6.56 19.94
C SER A 159 -16.49 -5.32 20.79
N ILE A 160 -17.33 -4.40 20.28
CA ILE A 160 -17.68 -3.13 20.93
C ILE A 160 -19.09 -3.20 21.55
N GLU A 161 -19.88 -4.22 21.19
CA GLU A 161 -21.17 -4.59 21.81
C GLU A 161 -20.96 -5.55 22.99
#